data_AF-A0A4Q2J8N6-F1
#
_entry.id   AF-A0A4Q2J8N6-F1
#
_cell.length_a   1.000
_cell.length_b   1.000
_cell.length_c   1.000
_cell.angle_alpha   90.00
_cell.angle_beta   90.00
_cell.angle_gamma   90.00
#
_symmetry.space_group_name_H-M   'P 1'
#
loop_
_entity.id
_entity.type
_entity.pdbx_description
1 polymer ?
#
loop_
_entity_poly.entity_id
_entity_poly.type
_entity_poly.pdbx_seq_one_letter_code
_entity_poly.pdbx_strand_id
1 'polypeptide(L)'
;MTDDPGRTAGHGTADRARDDLADVVDERRRLLALAYRMLGTTGEAEDAVQETYVRWYRMSDAERAAIANPQGWLTRVAGRVCLDLLGTARARRERYVGPWLP
;
A
#
# COMPACT_ATOMS: atom_id res chain seq x y z
N MET A 1 17.90 -48.88 21.48
CA MET A 1 17.58 -47.79 22.42
C MET A 1 18.50 -46.63 22.10
N THR A 2 18.13 -45.88 21.07
CA THR A 2 18.74 -44.60 20.71
C THR A 2 17.59 -43.78 20.14
N ASP A 3 16.97 -42.98 21.00
CA ASP A 3 16.07 -41.91 20.59
C ASP A 3 16.90 -40.84 19.88
N ASP A 4 16.46 -40.44 18.68
CA ASP A 4 17.02 -39.33 17.90
C ASP A 4 16.10 -38.10 18.07
N PRO A 5 16.48 -37.06 18.85
CA PRO A 5 15.66 -35.87 19.02
C PRO A 5 16.17 -34.76 18.09
N GLY A 6 15.73 -34.75 16.83
CA GLY A 6 16.27 -33.82 15.83
C GLY A 6 15.30 -33.16 14.85
N ARG A 7 13.98 -33.38 14.94
CA ARG A 7 13.06 -33.03 13.82
C ARG A 7 11.86 -32.15 14.21
N THR A 8 12.05 -30.93 14.74
CA THR A 8 10.95 -29.95 14.86
C THR A 8 11.39 -28.46 14.86
N ALA A 9 12.26 -28.02 13.95
CA ALA A 9 12.65 -26.58 13.88
C ALA A 9 12.23 -25.84 12.59
N GLY A 10 11.76 -26.53 11.54
CA GLY A 10 11.51 -25.93 10.22
C GLY A 10 10.09 -25.43 9.92
N HIS A 11 9.08 -25.83 10.69
CA HIS A 11 7.67 -25.56 10.35
C HIS A 11 7.24 -24.12 10.68
N GLY A 12 7.64 -23.57 11.83
CA GLY A 12 7.11 -22.29 12.32
C GLY A 12 7.58 -21.03 11.59
N THR A 13 8.73 -21.05 10.90
CA THR A 13 9.19 -19.87 10.14
C THR A 13 8.52 -19.76 8.78
N ALA A 14 8.24 -20.90 8.13
CA ALA A 14 7.50 -20.92 6.87
C ALA A 14 6.01 -20.57 7.06
N ASP A 15 5.43 -20.95 8.21
CA ASP A 15 4.05 -20.61 8.57
C ASP A 15 3.91 -19.10 8.83
N ARG A 16 4.78 -18.52 9.68
CA ARG A 16 4.84 -17.07 9.90
C ARG A 16 5.03 -16.27 8.61
N ALA A 17 5.94 -16.70 7.74
CA ALA A 17 6.15 -16.00 6.47
C ALA A 17 4.92 -16.08 5.53
N ARG A 18 4.13 -17.15 5.59
CA ARG A 18 2.86 -17.26 4.84
C ARG A 18 1.79 -16.36 5.43
N ASP A 19 1.70 -16.28 6.75
CA ASP A 19 0.76 -15.39 7.45
C ASP A 19 1.11 -13.92 7.18
N ASP A 20 2.38 -13.54 7.30
CA ASP A 20 2.87 -12.20 6.97
C ASP A 20 2.55 -11.83 5.51
N LEU A 21 2.72 -12.78 4.58
CA LEU A 21 2.39 -12.58 3.18
C LEU A 21 0.88 -12.44 2.97
N ALA A 22 0.07 -13.26 3.64
CA ALA A 22 -1.39 -13.20 3.57
C ALA A 22 -1.90 -11.84 4.08
N ASP A 23 -1.36 -11.36 5.19
CA ASP A 23 -1.68 -10.05 5.77
C ASP A 23 -1.33 -8.91 4.81
N VAL A 24 -0.17 -8.97 4.16
CA VAL A 24 0.25 -7.98 3.15
C VAL A 24 -0.66 -8.02 1.93
N VAL A 25 -1.03 -9.20 1.44
CA VAL A 25 -1.92 -9.35 0.28
C VAL A 25 -3.31 -8.81 0.59
N ASP A 26 -3.85 -9.10 1.77
CA ASP A 26 -5.14 -8.62 2.20
C ASP A 26 -5.16 -7.10 2.41
N GLU A 27 -4.09 -6.54 2.97
CA GLU A 27 -3.96 -5.09 3.08
C GLU A 27 -3.89 -4.42 1.71
N ARG A 28 -3.08 -4.96 0.80
CA ARG A 28 -3.00 -4.45 -0.57
C ARG A 28 -4.37 -4.48 -1.26
N ARG A 29 -5.14 -5.56 -1.08
CA ARG A 29 -6.51 -5.67 -1.60
C ARG A 29 -7.44 -4.59 -1.03
N ARG A 30 -7.37 -4.32 0.28
CA ARG A 30 -8.17 -3.26 0.92
C ARG A 30 -7.82 -1.88 0.39
N LEU A 31 -6.53 -1.55 0.27
CA LEU A 31 -6.08 -0.27 -0.24
C LEU A 31 -6.45 -0.06 -1.71
N LEU A 32 -6.33 -1.11 -2.54
CA LEU A 32 -6.77 -1.06 -3.95
C LEU A 32 -8.27 -0.81 -4.06
N ALA A 33 -9.08 -1.53 -3.27
CA ALA A 33 -10.53 -1.33 -3.27
C ALA A 33 -10.92 0.10 -2.83
N LEU A 34 -10.20 0.67 -1.86
CA LEU A 34 -10.37 2.07 -1.44
C LEU A 34 -10.01 3.04 -2.57
N ALA A 35 -8.80 2.92 -3.11
CA ALA A 35 -8.28 3.82 -4.15
C ALA A 35 -9.14 3.74 -5.43
N TYR A 36 -9.56 2.55 -5.83
CA TYR A 36 -10.46 2.35 -6.96
C TYR A 36 -11.80 3.05 -6.78
N ARG A 37 -12.40 3.00 -5.59
CA ARG A 37 -13.65 3.75 -5.30
C ARG A 37 -13.47 5.27 -5.35
N MET A 38 -12.26 5.78 -5.08
CA MET A 38 -11.98 7.22 -5.11
C MET A 38 -11.62 7.73 -6.52
N LEU A 39 -10.83 6.95 -7.26
CA LEU A 39 -10.23 7.38 -8.55
C LEU A 39 -11.03 6.87 -9.76
N GLY A 40 -11.76 5.75 -9.61
CA GLY A 40 -12.63 5.20 -10.66
C GLY A 40 -11.90 4.41 -11.75
N THR A 41 -10.57 4.33 -11.70
CA THR A 41 -9.76 3.54 -12.65
C THR A 41 -8.81 2.60 -11.92
N THR A 42 -8.56 1.42 -12.51
CA THR A 42 -7.65 0.43 -11.93
C THR A 42 -6.21 0.93 -11.94
N GLY A 43 -5.76 1.57 -13.02
CA GLY A 43 -4.39 2.05 -13.15
C GLY A 43 -4.03 3.11 -12.10
N GLU A 44 -4.87 4.16 -11.95
CA GLU A 44 -4.60 5.19 -10.93
C GLU A 44 -4.71 4.63 -9.50
N ALA A 45 -5.57 3.64 -9.28
CA ALA A 45 -5.65 2.95 -7.99
C ALA A 45 -4.37 2.16 -7.68
N GLU A 46 -3.83 1.43 -8.64
CA GLU A 46 -2.57 0.70 -8.49
C GLU A 46 -1.39 1.65 -8.24
N ASP A 47 -1.30 2.74 -8.98
CA ASP A 47 -0.27 3.76 -8.81
C ASP A 47 -0.35 4.41 -7.42
N ALA A 48 -1.56 4.73 -6.95
CA ALA A 48 -1.75 5.32 -5.63
C ALA A 48 -1.33 4.37 -4.49
N VAL A 49 -1.63 3.07 -4.62
CA VAL A 49 -1.23 2.05 -3.66
C VAL A 49 0.29 1.84 -3.70
N GLN A 50 0.89 1.82 -4.89
CA GLN A 50 2.34 1.72 -5.02
C GLN A 50 3.06 2.90 -4.37
N GLU A 51 2.63 4.13 -4.64
CA GLU A 51 3.18 5.35 -4.01
C GLU A 51 3.04 5.29 -2.47
N THR A 52 1.93 4.73 -1.96
CA THR A 52 1.73 4.52 -0.53
C THR A 52 2.78 3.58 0.07
N TYR A 53 3.04 2.44 -0.57
CA TYR A 53 4.09 1.52 -0.13
C TYR A 53 5.49 2.10 -0.28
N VAL A 54 5.76 2.86 -1.34
CA VAL A 54 7.04 3.58 -1.50
C VAL A 54 7.28 4.52 -0.32
N ARG A 55 6.26 5.26 0.13
CA ARG A 55 6.36 6.10 1.33
C ARG A 55 6.60 5.30 2.60
N TRP A 56 5.97 4.13 2.73
CA TRP A 56 6.18 3.23 3.87
C TRP A 56 7.62 2.69 3.95
N TYR A 57 8.16 2.22 2.82
CA TYR A 57 9.51 1.65 2.75
C TYR A 57 10.61 2.70 2.81
N ARG A 58 10.33 3.95 2.45
CA ARG A 58 11.27 5.08 2.61
C ARG A 58 11.52 5.47 4.06
N MET A 59 10.59 5.16 4.97
CA MET A 59 10.80 5.40 6.40
C MET A 59 11.92 4.50 6.94
N SER A 60 12.66 4.98 7.92
CA SER A 60 13.56 4.15 8.72
C SER A 60 12.77 3.16 9.60
N ASP A 61 13.45 2.13 10.10
CA ASP A 61 12.83 1.18 11.03
C ASP A 61 12.32 1.86 12.31
N ALA A 62 13.04 2.86 12.80
CA ALA A 62 12.62 3.64 13.97
C ALA A 62 11.34 4.44 13.72
N GLU A 63 11.20 5.06 12.54
CA GLU A 63 9.99 5.77 12.15
C GLU A 63 8.81 4.81 11.96
N ARG A 64 9.03 3.64 11.35
CA ARG A 64 7.97 2.61 11.26
C ARG A 64 7.57 2.08 12.63
N ALA A 65 8.51 1.84 13.53
CA ALA A 65 8.23 1.36 14.88
C ALA A 65 7.46 2.38 15.73
N ALA A 66 7.61 3.68 15.45
CA ALA A 66 6.84 4.74 16.10
C ALA A 66 5.35 4.77 15.66
N ILE A 67 4.99 4.09 14.56
CA ILE A 67 3.62 4.03 14.08
C ILE A 67 2.86 2.93 14.81
N ALA A 68 2.04 3.33 15.79
CA ALA A 68 1.24 2.41 16.59
C ALA A 68 0.19 1.62 15.80
N ASN A 69 -0.28 2.15 14.65
CA ASN A 69 -1.24 1.48 13.78
C ASN A 69 -0.81 1.58 12.30
N PRO A 70 -0.05 0.60 11.78
CA PRO A 70 0.41 0.57 10.39
C PRO A 70 -0.74 0.60 9.38
N GLN A 71 -1.80 -0.19 9.61
CA GLN A 71 -2.96 -0.29 8.69
C GLN A 71 -3.70 1.06 8.59
N GLY A 72 -3.89 1.73 9.72
CA GLY A 72 -4.49 3.07 9.76
C GLY A 72 -3.60 4.13 9.11
N TRP A 73 -2.28 4.00 9.24
CA TRP A 73 -1.34 4.87 8.54
C TRP A 73 -1.41 4.68 7.02
N LEU A 74 -1.39 3.43 6.55
CA LEU A 74 -1.47 3.09 5.12
C LEU A 74 -2.77 3.61 4.50
N THR A 75 -3.91 3.37 5.16
CA THR A 75 -5.22 3.88 4.72
C THR A 75 -5.22 5.40 4.61
N ARG A 76 -4.67 6.11 5.59
CA ARG A 76 -4.57 7.58 5.59
C ARG A 76 -3.70 8.08 4.44
N VAL A 77 -2.54 7.47 4.23
CA VAL A 77 -1.60 7.87 3.18
C VAL A 77 -2.17 7.59 1.79
N ALA A 78 -2.76 6.40 1.57
CA ALA A 78 -3.45 6.07 0.32
C ALA A 78 -4.58 7.06 0.01
N GLY A 79 -5.41 7.39 1.00
CA GLY A 79 -6.45 8.40 0.85
C GLY A 79 -5.90 9.77 0.45
N ARG A 80 -4.78 10.20 1.06
CA ARG A 80 -4.13 11.47 0.71
C ARG A 80 -3.58 11.46 -0.71
N VAL A 81 -2.92 10.38 -1.13
CA VAL A 81 -2.43 10.23 -2.52
C VAL A 81 -3.60 10.31 -3.52
N CYS A 82 -4.73 9.66 -3.22
CA CYS A 82 -5.92 9.74 -4.07
C CYS A 82 -6.46 11.17 -4.17
N LEU A 83 -6.54 11.89 -3.05
CA LEU A 83 -7.00 13.29 -3.03
C LEU A 83 -6.05 14.22 -3.80
N ASP A 84 -4.74 14.01 -3.68
CA ASP A 84 -3.73 14.77 -4.43
C ASP A 84 -3.90 14.54 -5.94
N LEU A 85 -4.11 13.27 -6.37
CA LEU A 85 -4.38 12.94 -7.77
C LEU A 85 -5.66 13.60 -8.30
N LEU A 86 -6.77 13.52 -7.55
CA LEU A 86 -8.01 14.20 -7.92
C LEU A 86 -7.86 15.73 -8.00
N GLY A 87 -7.11 16.31 -7.07
CA GLY A 87 -6.79 17.75 -7.05
C GLY A 87 -5.98 18.17 -8.28
N THR A 88 -4.95 17.40 -8.64
CA THR A 88 -4.14 17.68 -9.84
C THR A 88 -4.92 17.51 -11.14
N ALA A 89 -5.79 16.50 -11.23
CA ALA A 89 -6.67 16.30 -12.38
C ALA A 89 -7.64 17.48 -12.57
N ARG A 90 -8.20 18.00 -11.47
CA ARG A 90 -9.05 19.20 -11.50
C ARG A 90 -8.26 20.43 -11.96
N ALA A 91 -7.08 20.66 -11.40
CA ALA A 91 -6.23 21.79 -11.78
C ALA A 91 -5.76 21.75 -13.25
N ARG A 92 -5.66 20.57 -13.87
CA ARG A 92 -5.37 20.41 -15.32
C ARG A 92 -6.56 20.82 -16.18
N ARG A 93 -7.78 20.47 -15.79
CA ARG A 93 -9.02 20.88 -16.50
C ARG A 93 -9.24 22.38 -16.43
N GLU A 94 -8.95 22.99 -15.28
CA GLU A 94 -9.05 24.44 -15.09
C GLU A 94 -7.95 25.22 -15.85
N ARG A 95 -6.82 24.57 -16.17
CA ARG A 95 -5.80 25.13 -17.08
C ARG A 95 -6.09 24.89 -18.56
N TYR A 96 -7.03 24.00 -18.89
CA TYR A 96 -7.51 23.77 -20.26
C TYR A 96 -8.66 24.73 -20.62
N VAL A 97 -8.38 26.03 -20.50
CA VAL A 97 -9.13 27.15 -21.09
C VAL A 97 -8.11 28.08 -21.75
N GLY A 98 -7.49 27.57 -22.82
CA GLY A 98 -6.58 28.31 -23.69
C GLY A 98 -6.66 27.69 -25.09
N PRO A 99 -6.90 28.48 -26.14
CA PRO A 99 -7.37 27.99 -27.43
C PRO A 99 -6.23 27.25 -28.14
N TRP A 100 -6.43 25.97 -28.43
CA TRP A 100 -5.57 25.32 -29.41
C TRP A 100 -6.06 25.69 -30.82
N LEU A 101 -5.29 26.53 -31.49
CA LEU A 101 -5.20 26.71 -32.94
C LEU A 101 -3.76 27.15 -33.27
N PRO A 102 -3.08 26.43 -34.16
CA PRO A 102 -2.50 27.01 -35.37
C PRO A 102 -3.48 26.88 -36.54
#